data_AF-A3V224-F1
#
_entry.id   AF-A3V224-F1
#
_cell.length_a   1.000
_cell.length_b   1.000
_cell.length_c   1.000
_cell.angle_alpha   90.00
_cell.angle_beta   90.00
_cell.angle_gamma   90.00
#
_symmetry.space_group_name_H-M   'P 1'
#
loop_
_entity.id
_entity.type
_entity.pdbx_description
1 polymer ?
#
loop_
_entity_poly.entity_id
_entity_poly.type
_entity_poly.pdbx_seq_one_letter_code
_entity_poly.pdbx_strand_id
1 'polypeptide(L)'
;MSRDLLLTYADCTPEKLYSVAENMLFFLAEIEDDNALEHCHSFSYRSVHFDKADRPRRLKGLFLDPLAAVKQQTSSDTVFKSFRAFVFRSRVEGNLVAPIEWKVRNHKELISLADILDVEVSFSDAM
;
A
#
# COMPACT_ATOMS: atom_id res chain seq x y z
N MET A 1 1.50 -5.57 -14.19
CA MET A 1 1.04 -4.73 -13.07
C MET A 1 0.95 -3.22 -13.36
N SER A 2 1.96 -2.52 -13.88
CA SER A 2 1.88 -1.03 -13.95
C SER A 2 0.94 -0.47 -15.03
N ARG A 3 0.68 -1.20 -16.12
CA ARG A 3 -0.13 -0.69 -17.25
C ARG A 3 -1.55 -0.34 -16.85
N ASP A 4 -2.23 -1.21 -16.09
CA ASP A 4 -3.63 -0.97 -15.70
C ASP A 4 -3.77 0.15 -14.67
N LEU A 5 -2.79 0.27 -13.76
CA LEU A 5 -2.71 1.41 -12.84
C LEU A 5 -2.51 2.71 -13.60
N LEU A 6 -1.66 2.75 -14.61
CA LEU A 6 -1.40 3.95 -15.42
C LEU A 6 -2.62 4.44 -16.20
N LEU A 7 -3.55 3.56 -16.56
CA LEU A 7 -4.80 3.96 -17.22
C LEU A 7 -5.68 4.84 -16.33
N THR A 8 -5.59 4.65 -15.01
CA THR A 8 -6.43 5.36 -14.01
C THR A 8 -5.64 6.40 -13.23
N TYR A 9 -4.38 6.11 -12.93
CA TYR A 9 -3.49 6.90 -12.09
C TYR A 9 -2.21 7.25 -12.87
N ALA A 10 -2.20 8.44 -13.48
CA ALA A 10 -1.02 8.97 -14.18
C ALA A 10 0.23 9.06 -13.30
N ASP A 11 0.04 9.11 -11.97
CA ASP A 11 1.08 9.21 -10.96
C ASP A 11 1.68 7.86 -10.51
N CYS A 12 1.25 6.74 -11.12
CA CYS A 12 1.69 5.37 -10.82
C CYS A 12 2.62 4.82 -11.91
N THR A 13 3.62 5.59 -12.34
CA THR A 13 4.62 5.08 -13.29
C THR A 13 5.41 3.91 -12.69
N PRO A 14 5.78 2.89 -13.50
CA PRO A 14 6.54 1.75 -13.01
C PRO A 14 7.82 2.15 -12.26
N GLU A 15 8.57 3.12 -12.76
CA GLU A 15 9.82 3.60 -12.14
C GLU A 15 9.59 4.12 -10.72
N LYS A 16 8.48 4.83 -10.53
CA LYS A 16 8.11 5.39 -9.23
C LYS A 16 7.67 4.30 -8.27
N LEU A 17 6.85 3.35 -8.73
CA LEU A 17 6.40 2.22 -7.92
C LEU A 17 7.57 1.34 -7.49
N TYR A 18 8.46 0.99 -8.43
CA TYR A 18 9.66 0.20 -8.15
C TYR A 18 10.60 0.90 -7.19
N SER A 19 10.91 2.18 -7.43
CA SER A 19 11.80 2.94 -6.56
C SER A 19 11.28 3.00 -5.12
N VAL A 20 9.98 3.19 -4.91
CA VAL A 20 9.41 3.21 -3.56
C VAL A 20 9.44 1.83 -2.91
N ALA A 21 9.05 0.78 -3.65
CA ALA A 21 9.05 -0.58 -3.14
C ALA A 21 10.46 -1.07 -2.77
N GLU A 22 11.45 -0.82 -3.62
CA GLU A 22 12.86 -1.15 -3.35
C GLU A 22 13.36 -0.43 -2.10
N ASN A 23 13.11 0.87 -1.97
CA ASN A 23 13.51 1.62 -0.78
C ASN A 23 12.90 1.04 0.50
N MET A 24 11.63 0.61 0.47
CA MET A 24 11.00 -0.06 1.61
C MET A 24 11.67 -1.39 1.94
N LEU A 25 11.94 -2.23 0.92
CA LEU A 25 12.59 -3.52 1.11
C LEU A 25 14.03 -3.37 1.63
N PHE A 26 14.81 -2.46 1.06
CA PHE A 26 16.17 -2.16 1.55
C PHE A 26 16.16 -1.68 2.99
N PHE A 27 15.21 -0.81 3.36
CA PHE A 27 15.07 -0.37 4.75
C PHE A 27 14.74 -1.52 5.70
N LEU A 28 13.80 -2.41 5.34
CA LEU A 28 13.47 -3.58 6.16
C LEU A 28 14.66 -4.54 6.30
N ALA A 29 15.46 -4.69 5.25
CA ALA A 29 16.69 -5.47 5.28
C ALA A 29 17.77 -4.82 6.16
N GLU A 30 17.94 -3.49 6.08
CA GLU A 30 18.91 -2.71 6.88
C GLU A 30 18.66 -2.84 8.38
N ILE A 31 17.39 -2.87 8.80
CA ILE A 31 17.01 -2.98 10.21
C ILE A 31 16.86 -4.44 10.69
N GLU A 32 17.18 -5.41 9.83
CA GLU A 32 17.12 -6.86 10.09
C GLU A 32 15.81 -7.29 10.80
N ASP A 33 14.66 -6.84 10.30
CA ASP A 33 13.36 -7.12 10.95
C ASP A 33 12.82 -8.52 10.60
N ASP A 34 12.61 -9.35 11.62
CA ASP A 34 12.05 -10.71 11.47
C ASP A 34 10.59 -10.75 10.98
N ASN A 35 9.86 -9.63 11.07
CA ASN A 35 8.43 -9.50 10.75
C ASN A 35 8.17 -8.56 9.57
N ALA A 36 9.14 -8.42 8.65
CA ALA A 36 9.05 -7.56 7.46
C ALA A 36 7.71 -7.68 6.69
N LEU A 37 7.20 -8.90 6.50
CA LEU A 37 5.93 -9.14 5.81
C LEU A 37 4.72 -8.62 6.59
N GLU A 38 4.72 -8.73 7.91
CA GLU A 38 3.64 -8.23 8.77
C GLU A 38 3.59 -6.70 8.74
N HIS A 39 4.75 -6.03 8.72
CA HIS A 39 4.80 -4.58 8.55
C HIS A 39 4.22 -4.13 7.22
N CYS A 40 4.58 -4.80 6.11
CA CYS A 40 4.02 -4.51 4.80
C CYS A 40 2.50 -4.71 4.78
N HIS A 41 2.02 -5.85 5.27
CA HIS A 41 0.59 -6.16 5.33
C HIS A 41 -0.19 -5.15 6.19
N SER A 42 0.34 -4.83 7.37
CA SER A 42 -0.26 -3.87 8.29
C SER A 42 -0.25 -2.44 7.75
N PHE A 43 0.83 -2.03 7.09
CA PHE A 43 0.91 -0.73 6.43
C PHE A 43 -0.10 -0.60 5.29
N SER A 44 -0.28 -1.64 4.47
CA SER A 44 -1.29 -1.68 3.42
C SER A 44 -2.71 -1.60 4.01
N TYR A 45 -3.01 -2.37 5.05
CA TYR A 45 -4.29 -2.30 5.76
C TYR A 45 -4.57 -0.89 6.25
N ARG A 46 -3.59 -0.27 6.92
CA ARG A 46 -3.77 1.07 7.48
C ARG A 46 -3.94 2.13 6.42
N SER A 47 -3.20 2.02 5.31
CA SER A 47 -3.31 2.94 4.18
C SER A 47 -4.71 2.94 3.57
N VAL A 48 -5.40 1.79 3.59
CA VAL A 48 -6.79 1.64 3.14
C VAL A 48 -7.80 2.13 4.17
N HIS A 49 -7.58 1.86 5.46
CA HIS A 49 -8.61 2.06 6.50
C HIS A 49 -8.47 3.36 7.27
N PHE A 50 -7.34 4.06 7.23
CA PHE A 50 -7.09 5.22 8.07
C PHE A 50 -6.53 6.40 7.28
N ASP A 51 -6.94 7.61 7.65
CA ASP A 51 -6.37 8.84 7.11
C ASP A 51 -5.06 9.23 7.82
N LYS A 52 -4.45 10.35 7.40
CA LYS A 52 -3.19 10.84 7.99
C LYS A 52 -3.33 11.25 9.46
N ALA A 53 -4.55 11.48 9.96
CA ALA A 53 -4.85 11.81 11.34
C ALA A 53 -5.29 10.57 12.14
N ASP A 54 -5.05 9.37 11.61
CA ASP A 54 -5.40 8.08 12.21
C ASP A 54 -6.91 7.85 12.38
N ARG A 55 -7.73 8.55 11.58
CA ARG A 55 -9.19 8.41 11.62
C ARG A 55 -9.66 7.37 10.62
N PRO A 56 -10.66 6.53 10.95
CA PRO A 56 -11.22 5.57 10.01
C PRO A 56 -11.73 6.24 8.73
N ARG A 57 -11.29 5.73 7.57
CA ARG A 57 -11.77 6.13 6.25
C ARG A 57 -13.12 5.51 5.99
N ARG A 58 -13.98 6.29 5.32
CA ARG A 58 -15.22 5.76 4.75
C ARG A 58 -14.91 5.19 3.37
N LEU A 59 -15.09 3.89 3.17
CA LEU A 59 -14.93 3.24 1.87
C LEU A 59 -16.24 3.21 1.05
N LYS A 60 -17.39 3.38 1.72
CA LYS A 60 -18.72 3.24 1.11
C LYS A 60 -19.48 4.56 1.10
N GLY A 61 -20.17 4.86 0.01
CA GLY A 61 -21.11 5.97 -0.06
C GLY A 61 -21.68 6.16 -1.47
N LEU A 62 -22.89 6.70 -1.57
CA LEU A 62 -23.61 6.87 -2.85
C LEU A 62 -22.85 7.72 -3.88
N PHE A 63 -21.99 8.63 -3.42
CA PHE A 63 -21.21 9.53 -4.27
C PHE A 63 -19.70 9.43 -3.99
N LEU A 64 -19.27 8.34 -3.35
CA LEU A 64 -17.88 8.15 -2.96
C LEU A 64 -17.30 6.97 -3.71
N ASP A 65 -16.38 7.25 -4.61
CA ASP A 65 -15.47 6.26 -5.16
C ASP A 65 -14.13 6.37 -4.39
N PRO A 66 -13.76 5.39 -3.55
CA PRO A 66 -12.51 5.41 -2.78
C PRO A 66 -11.27 5.26 -3.66
N LEU A 67 -11.43 4.82 -4.92
CA LEU A 67 -10.37 4.64 -5.89
C LEU A 67 -10.33 5.77 -6.93
N ALA A 68 -11.16 6.80 -6.81
CA ALA A 68 -11.13 7.95 -7.69
C ALA A 68 -9.74 8.61 -7.69
N ALA A 69 -9.21 8.87 -8.88
CA ALA A 69 -7.95 9.57 -9.04
C ALA A 69 -8.04 11.00 -8.47
N VAL A 70 -7.00 11.41 -7.76
CA VAL A 70 -6.88 12.76 -7.19
C VAL A 70 -5.82 13.56 -7.97
N LYS A 71 -6.03 14.87 -8.08
CA LYS A 71 -5.09 15.77 -8.78
C LYS A 71 -3.73 15.88 -8.07
N GLN A 72 -3.72 15.68 -6.75
CA GLN A 72 -2.51 15.77 -5.95
C GLN A 72 -1.67 14.51 -6.14
N GLN A 73 -0.51 14.68 -6.77
CA GLN A 73 0.48 13.62 -6.88
C GLN A 73 1.07 13.27 -5.51
N THR A 74 1.36 11.99 -5.34
CA THR A 74 2.01 11.43 -4.15
C THR A 74 3.52 11.49 -4.34
N SER A 75 4.27 11.93 -3.32
CA SER A 75 5.74 11.87 -3.38
C SER A 75 6.25 10.52 -2.86
N SER A 76 7.17 9.90 -3.61
CA SER A 76 7.87 8.68 -3.21
C SER A 76 8.56 8.81 -1.84
N ASP A 77 9.23 9.94 -1.62
CA ASP A 77 9.89 10.24 -0.33
C ASP A 77 8.87 10.34 0.81
N THR A 78 7.71 10.96 0.57
CA THR A 78 6.65 11.07 1.58
C THR A 78 6.09 9.71 1.97
N VAL A 79 5.86 8.82 0.98
CA VAL A 79 5.37 7.46 1.25
C VAL A 79 6.42 6.67 2.02
N PHE A 80 7.69 6.74 1.60
CA PHE A 80 8.78 6.05 2.28
C PHE A 80 9.00 6.53 3.72
N LYS A 81 8.95 7.85 3.97
CA LYS A 81 9.00 8.41 5.34
C LYS A 81 7.82 7.92 6.19
N SER A 82 6.62 7.86 5.62
CA SER A 82 5.43 7.38 6.31
C SER A 82 5.57 5.89 6.68
N PHE A 83 6.14 5.08 5.77
CA PHE A 83 6.42 3.67 6.03
C PHE A 83 7.44 3.47 7.15
N ARG A 84 8.57 4.18 7.12
CA ARG A 84 9.56 4.11 8.20
C ARG A 84 8.97 4.49 9.56
N ALA A 85 8.22 5.59 9.60
CA ALA A 85 7.53 6.02 10.82
C ALA A 85 6.55 4.96 11.32
N PHE A 86 5.81 4.32 10.40
CA PHE A 86 4.91 3.23 10.73
C PHE A 86 5.64 2.02 11.34
N VAL A 87 6.72 1.54 10.71
CA VAL A 87 7.49 0.38 11.20
C VAL A 87 8.04 0.62 12.61
N PHE A 88 8.57 1.81 12.88
CA PHE A 88 9.04 2.12 14.23
C PHE A 88 7.90 2.20 15.24
N ARG A 89 6.74 2.72 14.84
CA ARG A 89 5.56 2.81 15.71
C ARG A 89 4.94 1.43 15.99
N SER A 90 4.85 0.54 15.00
CA SER A 90 4.27 -0.81 15.14
C SER A 90 5.06 -1.69 16.09
N ARG A 91 6.38 -1.51 16.18
CA ARG A 91 7.25 -2.19 17.15
C ARG A 91 6.93 -1.83 18.61
N VAL A 92 6.36 -0.65 18.85
CA VAL A 92 6.00 -0.16 20.19
C VAL A 92 4.51 -0.39 20.48
N GLU A 93 3.66 -0.21 19.46
CA GLU A 93 2.20 -0.27 19.57
C GLU A 93 1.65 -1.53 18.89
N GLY A 94 1.34 -2.56 19.69
CA GLY A 94 0.77 -3.82 19.18
C GLY A 94 -0.63 -3.71 18.56
N ASN A 95 -1.31 -2.57 18.66
CA ASN A 95 -2.64 -2.34 18.06
C ASN A 95 -2.58 -1.90 16.58
N LEU A 96 -1.38 -1.78 16.01
CA LEU A 96 -1.17 -1.36 14.63
C LEU A 96 -1.19 -2.52 13.63
N VAL A 97 -1.18 -3.75 14.14
CA VAL A 97 -1.21 -5.00 13.37
C VAL A 97 -2.56 -5.15 12.66
N ALA A 98 -2.52 -5.51 11.39
CA ALA A 98 -3.71 -5.83 10.63
C ALA A 98 -4.28 -7.21 10.97
N PRO A 99 -5.59 -7.42 10.81
CA PRO A 99 -6.16 -8.77 10.91
C PRO A 99 -5.56 -9.69 9.84
N ILE A 100 -5.08 -10.89 10.23
CA ILE A 100 -4.44 -11.86 9.31
C ILE A 100 -5.32 -12.18 8.10
N GLU A 101 -6.64 -12.29 8.29
CA GLU A 101 -7.61 -12.58 7.24
C GLU A 101 -7.92 -11.40 6.32
N TRP A 102 -7.35 -10.22 6.60
CA TRP A 102 -7.60 -9.04 5.81
C TRP A 102 -6.91 -9.13 4.44
N LYS A 103 -7.72 -8.95 3.39
CA LYS A 103 -7.30 -8.80 2.01
C LYS A 103 -8.01 -7.60 1.40
N VAL A 104 -7.37 -6.91 0.45
CA VAL A 104 -7.98 -5.78 -0.29
C VAL A 104 -9.31 -6.20 -0.91
N ARG A 105 -9.37 -7.42 -1.46
CA ARG A 105 -10.55 -8.05 -2.07
C ARG A 105 -11.75 -8.20 -1.13
N ASN A 106 -11.57 -8.13 0.20
CA ASN A 106 -12.68 -8.20 1.15
C ASN A 106 -13.62 -6.98 1.04
N HIS A 107 -13.18 -5.91 0.35
CA HIS A 107 -13.97 -4.70 0.08
C HIS A 107 -14.42 -4.64 -1.38
N LYS A 108 -15.74 -4.62 -1.62
CA LYS A 108 -16.32 -4.59 -2.97
C LYS A 108 -15.88 -3.35 -3.75
N GLU A 109 -15.69 -2.25 -3.04
CA GLU A 109 -15.30 -0.96 -3.59
C GLU A 109 -13.83 -0.94 -4.03
N LEU A 110 -13.04 -1.96 -3.65
CA LEU A 110 -11.62 -2.07 -3.97
C LEU A 110 -11.31 -3.23 -4.92
N ILE A 111 -12.33 -3.86 -5.52
CA ILE A 111 -12.16 -5.05 -6.38
C ILE A 111 -11.18 -4.78 -7.52
N SER A 112 -11.31 -3.64 -8.21
CA SER A 112 -10.42 -3.30 -9.32
C SER A 112 -8.95 -3.17 -8.89
N LEU A 113 -8.69 -2.61 -7.70
CA LEU A 113 -7.35 -2.58 -7.13
C LEU A 113 -6.87 -3.98 -6.75
N ALA A 114 -7.75 -4.81 -6.16
CA ALA A 114 -7.42 -6.19 -5.81
C ALA A 114 -7.07 -7.03 -7.05
N ASP A 115 -7.78 -6.86 -8.16
CA ASP A 115 -7.52 -7.56 -9.42
C ASP A 115 -6.12 -7.24 -9.98
N ILE A 116 -5.64 -6.01 -9.77
CA ILE A 116 -4.29 -5.59 -10.17
C ILE A 116 -3.22 -6.22 -9.25
N LEU A 117 -3.50 -6.30 -7.94
CA LEU A 117 -2.57 -6.81 -6.94
C LEU A 117 -2.46 -8.34 -6.96
N ASP A 118 -3.55 -9.03 -7.32
CA ASP A 118 -3.63 -10.50 -7.35
C ASP A 118 -3.13 -11.09 -8.69
N VAL A 119 -2.58 -10.26 -9.59
CA VAL A 119 -1.96 -10.76 -10.83
C VAL A 119 -0.80 -11.69 -10.48
N GLU A 120 -0.89 -12.95 -10.89
CA GLU A 120 0.21 -13.89 -10.77
C GLU A 120 1.42 -13.37 -11.54
N VAL A 121 2.51 -13.14 -10.82
CA VAL A 121 3.80 -12.77 -11.38
C VAL A 121 4.71 -13.99 -11.34
N SER A 122 5.24 -14.35 -12.50
CA SER A 122 6.21 -15.41 -12.68
C SER A 122 7.63 -14.84 -12.74
N PHE A 123 8.64 -15.68 -12.51
CA PHE A 123 10.04 -15.27 -12.68
C PHE A 123 10.34 -14.79 -14.11
N SER A 124 9.60 -15.27 -15.10
CA SER A 124 9.71 -14.83 -16.50
C SER A 124 9.25 -13.39 -16.72
N ASP A 125 8.43 -12.83 -15.84
CA ASP A 125 8.00 -11.43 -15.93
C ASP A 125 9.06 -10.43 -15.44
N ALA A 126 10.12 -10.92 -14.81
CA ALA A 126 11.25 -10.12 -14.33
C ALA A 126 12.45 -10.08 -15.32
N MET A 127 12.40 -10.88 -16.39
CA MET A 127 13.45 -10.98 -17.42
C MET A 127 13.14 -10.16 -18.67
#